data_AF-A0A7S2NLD6-F1
#
_entry.id   AF-A0A7S2NLD6-F1
#
_cell.length_a   1.000
_cell.length_b   1.000
_cell.length_c   1.000
_cell.angle_alpha   90.00
_cell.angle_beta   90.00
_cell.angle_gamma   90.00
#
_symmetry.space_group_name_H-M   'P 1'
#
loop_
_entity.id
_entity.type
_entity.pdbx_description
1 polymer ?
#
loop_
_entity_poly.entity_id
_entity_poly.type
_entity_poly.pdbx_seq_one_letter_code
_entity_poly.pdbx_strand_id
1 'polypeptide(L)'
;MRHKLMVLICLGPINGTLELRPFDEDAEAFEVNTVPGSMIILRADAMTHRHFCNSKALVLSTYLMEYNPSSKYGIALQENAMVPVAQELQSWTVEKMKEIKEREYEYNEVAELPSSWSTAMNSMFHCVQRIAVRGMAGRYASTYHQPTWFRVQSSGVDYAIEVPLQRWAVNEYYDPDPECWRWNKVYLKHGSFMDGGELFDNRFFGLSVSEAAGMDVHQREVLEVGYDACWAAGYKKGKMMNCLGG
;
A
#
# COMPACT_ATOMS: atom_id res chain seq x y z
N MET A 1 0.00 -5.46 -10.29
CA MET A 1 -1.47 -5.54 -10.27
C MET A 1 -1.95 -5.59 -11.72
N ARG A 2 -2.53 -6.69 -12.19
CA ARG A 2 -3.10 -6.77 -13.55
C ARG A 2 -4.55 -6.29 -13.46
N HIS A 3 -4.79 -5.01 -13.72
CA HIS A 3 -6.15 -4.47 -13.77
C HIS A 3 -6.77 -4.85 -15.13
N LYS A 4 -7.57 -5.92 -15.16
CA LYS A 4 -8.17 -6.41 -16.41
C LYS A 4 -9.45 -5.68 -16.78
N LEU A 5 -10.19 -5.16 -15.79
CA LEU A 5 -11.50 -4.54 -16.01
C LEU A 5 -11.51 -3.11 -15.47
N MET A 6 -12.06 -2.21 -16.28
CA MET A 6 -12.27 -0.81 -15.97
C MET A 6 -13.76 -0.49 -16.11
N VAL A 7 -14.28 0.29 -15.18
CA VAL A 7 -15.65 0.81 -15.19
C VAL A 7 -15.58 2.31 -15.39
N LEU A 8 -16.30 2.80 -16.39
CA LEU A 8 -16.54 4.21 -16.66
C LEU A 8 -17.98 4.54 -16.30
N ILE A 9 -18.18 5.53 -15.46
CA ILE A 9 -19.51 6.06 -15.10
C ILE A 9 -19.60 7.48 -15.66
N CYS A 10 -20.47 7.68 -16.65
CA CYS A 10 -20.67 8.97 -17.29
C CYS A 10 -21.68 9.77 -16.47
N LEU A 11 -21.24 10.82 -15.80
CA LEU A 11 -22.08 11.62 -14.89
C LEU A 11 -22.75 12.82 -15.59
N GLY A 12 -22.31 13.16 -16.80
CA GLY A 12 -22.89 14.23 -17.62
C GLY A 12 -22.24 15.60 -17.38
N PRO A 13 -22.90 16.72 -17.75
CA PRO A 13 -24.29 16.84 -18.21
C PRO A 13 -24.51 16.57 -19.71
N ILE A 14 -23.44 16.40 -20.48
CA ILE A 14 -23.52 16.20 -21.93
C ILE A 14 -23.17 14.77 -22.34
N ASN A 15 -23.58 14.41 -23.55
CA ASN A 15 -23.15 13.18 -24.19
C ASN A 15 -21.69 13.31 -24.67
N GLY A 16 -20.99 12.20 -24.72
CA GLY A 16 -19.63 12.11 -25.26
C GLY A 16 -19.44 10.83 -26.07
N THR A 17 -18.28 10.66 -26.66
CA THR A 17 -17.92 9.44 -27.40
C THR A 17 -16.75 8.76 -26.71
N LEU A 18 -16.89 7.45 -26.50
CA LEU A 18 -15.82 6.58 -26.04
C LEU A 18 -15.29 5.79 -27.24
N GLU A 19 -14.07 6.10 -27.66
CA GLU A 19 -13.33 5.34 -28.66
C GLU A 19 -12.59 4.19 -27.97
N LEU A 20 -12.75 2.98 -28.50
CA LEU A 20 -12.11 1.76 -28.03
C LEU A 20 -11.34 1.13 -29.18
N ARG A 21 -10.03 0.91 -29.02
CA ARG A 21 -9.22 0.26 -30.05
C ARG A 21 -8.42 -0.90 -29.45
N PRO A 22 -8.61 -2.14 -29.94
CA PRO A 22 -7.80 -3.29 -29.55
C PRO A 22 -6.29 -3.04 -29.77
N PHE A 23 -5.43 -3.69 -28.98
CA PHE A 23 -3.97 -3.63 -29.16
C PHE A 23 -3.45 -4.45 -30.36
N ASP A 24 -4.21 -4.46 -31.46
CA ASP A 24 -3.84 -5.07 -32.72
C ASP A 24 -3.67 -3.95 -33.77
N GLU A 25 -2.57 -3.97 -34.52
CA GLU A 25 -2.21 -2.88 -35.44
C GLU A 25 -3.26 -2.68 -36.54
N ASP A 26 -3.91 -3.78 -36.94
CA ASP A 26 -4.94 -3.82 -37.99
C ASP A 26 -6.38 -3.66 -37.46
N ALA A 27 -6.56 -3.50 -36.15
CA ALA A 27 -7.90 -3.37 -35.58
C ALA A 27 -8.47 -1.94 -35.71
N GLU A 28 -9.69 -1.87 -36.24
CA GLU A 28 -10.47 -0.63 -36.32
C GLU A 28 -10.92 -0.16 -34.93
N ALA A 29 -11.02 1.16 -34.77
CA ALA A 29 -11.55 1.76 -33.55
C ALA A 29 -13.09 1.63 -33.52
N PHE A 30 -13.62 1.21 -32.39
CA PHE A 30 -15.05 1.13 -32.13
C PHE A 30 -15.50 2.31 -31.27
N GLU A 31 -16.52 3.02 -31.72
CA GLU A 31 -17.07 4.17 -31.00
C GLU A 31 -18.36 3.79 -30.26
N VAL A 32 -18.39 4.11 -28.97
CA VAL A 32 -19.56 3.96 -28.11
C VAL A 32 -20.06 5.34 -27.69
N ASN A 33 -21.31 5.63 -28.01
CA ASN A 33 -21.94 6.87 -27.55
C ASN A 33 -22.23 6.77 -26.03
N THR A 34 -21.79 7.78 -25.29
CA THR A 34 -21.90 7.84 -23.83
C THR A 34 -22.94 8.89 -23.44
N VAL A 35 -23.87 8.52 -22.56
CA VAL A 35 -25.00 9.36 -22.13
C VAL A 35 -24.91 9.54 -20.62
N PRO A 36 -25.28 10.70 -20.05
CA PRO A 36 -25.35 10.86 -18.60
C PRO A 36 -26.16 9.73 -17.93
N GLY A 37 -25.56 9.07 -16.95
CA GLY A 37 -26.11 7.89 -16.27
C GLY A 37 -25.66 6.54 -16.88
N SER A 38 -24.95 6.53 -18.01
CA SER A 38 -24.43 5.27 -18.57
C SER A 38 -23.22 4.75 -17.80
N MET A 39 -23.19 3.43 -17.57
CA MET A 39 -22.04 2.71 -17.05
C MET A 39 -21.47 1.81 -18.15
N ILE A 40 -20.17 1.91 -18.39
CA ILE A 40 -19.46 1.11 -19.39
C ILE A 40 -18.40 0.29 -18.66
N ILE A 41 -18.39 -1.02 -18.93
CA ILE A 41 -17.38 -1.94 -18.40
C ILE A 41 -16.54 -2.42 -19.58
N LEU A 42 -15.23 -2.20 -19.51
CA LEU A 42 -14.30 -2.54 -20.58
C LEU A 42 -13.04 -3.25 -20.07
N ARG A 43 -12.40 -3.99 -20.96
CA ARG A 43 -11.10 -4.62 -20.70
C ARG A 43 -9.94 -3.69 -21.07
N ALA A 44 -9.41 -2.98 -20.08
CA ALA A 44 -8.37 -1.98 -20.29
C ALA A 44 -6.99 -2.57 -20.66
N ASP A 45 -6.82 -3.88 -20.48
CA ASP A 45 -5.62 -4.62 -20.86
C ASP A 45 -5.68 -5.18 -22.29
N ALA A 46 -6.85 -5.17 -22.91
CA ALA A 46 -7.05 -5.65 -24.30
C ALA A 46 -7.24 -4.50 -25.29
N MET A 47 -7.59 -3.31 -24.82
CA MET A 47 -7.93 -2.16 -25.67
C MET A 47 -7.41 -0.85 -25.10
N THR A 48 -6.89 0.00 -25.97
CA THR A 48 -6.79 1.44 -25.71
C THR A 48 -8.19 2.06 -25.67
N HIS A 49 -8.36 3.08 -24.86
CA HIS A 49 -9.64 3.76 -24.72
C HIS A 49 -9.42 5.27 -24.60
N ARG A 50 -10.30 6.04 -25.24
CA ARG A 50 -10.27 7.49 -25.20
C ARG A 50 -11.69 8.01 -25.11
N HIS A 51 -11.99 8.77 -24.05
CA HIS A 51 -13.25 9.49 -23.94
C HIS A 51 -13.04 10.94 -24.38
N PHE A 52 -13.90 11.44 -25.25
CA PHE A 52 -13.90 12.84 -25.64
C PHE A 52 -15.32 13.38 -25.76
N CYS A 53 -15.44 14.69 -25.57
CA CYS A 53 -16.71 15.40 -25.61
C CYS A 53 -16.50 16.84 -26.06
N ASN A 54 -17.55 17.45 -26.61
CA ASN A 54 -17.48 18.81 -27.18
C ASN A 54 -17.49 19.92 -26.11
N SER A 55 -17.70 19.59 -24.83
CA SER A 55 -17.72 20.54 -23.72
C SER A 55 -17.29 19.87 -22.42
N LYS A 56 -17.47 20.51 -21.27
CA LYS A 56 -17.13 19.93 -19.97
C LYS A 56 -18.08 18.77 -19.63
N ALA A 57 -17.57 17.54 -19.60
CA ALA A 57 -18.25 16.36 -19.09
C ALA A 57 -17.50 15.78 -17.88
N LEU A 58 -18.25 15.18 -16.96
CA LEU A 58 -17.71 14.46 -15.82
C LEU A 58 -17.84 12.95 -16.06
N VAL A 59 -16.70 12.25 -16.05
CA VAL A 59 -16.64 10.79 -16.14
C VAL A 59 -15.81 10.29 -14.95
N LEU A 60 -16.38 9.35 -14.19
CA LEU A 60 -15.67 8.65 -13.13
C LEU A 60 -15.10 7.36 -13.71
N SER A 61 -13.80 7.16 -13.59
CA SER A 61 -13.14 5.89 -13.91
C SER A 61 -12.76 5.16 -12.63
N THR A 62 -13.00 3.85 -12.61
CA THR A 62 -12.50 2.97 -11.56
C THR A 62 -12.05 1.65 -12.16
N TYR A 63 -11.02 1.03 -11.60
CA TYR A 63 -10.59 -0.30 -11.98
C TYR A 63 -11.21 -1.32 -11.04
N LEU A 64 -11.86 -2.34 -11.60
CA LEU A 64 -12.21 -3.51 -10.83
C LEU A 64 -10.92 -4.29 -10.60
N MET A 65 -10.46 -4.29 -9.36
CA MET A 65 -9.33 -5.13 -8.97
C MET A 65 -9.80 -6.58 -9.02
N GLU A 66 -9.13 -7.38 -9.85
CA GLU A 66 -9.19 -8.83 -9.72
C GLU A 66 -8.73 -9.17 -8.30
N TYR A 67 -9.50 -10.02 -7.61
CA TYR A 67 -9.18 -10.44 -6.26
C TYR A 67 -7.74 -10.97 -6.23
N ASN A 68 -6.88 -10.34 -5.42
CA ASN A 68 -5.49 -10.74 -5.29
C ASN A 68 -5.46 -12.11 -4.58
N PRO A 69 -5.02 -13.20 -5.26
CA PRO A 69 -5.09 -14.54 -4.71
C PRO A 69 -3.98 -14.82 -3.69
N SER A 70 -3.38 -13.81 -3.07
CA SER A 70 -2.41 -14.02 -1.98
C SER A 70 -3.02 -14.77 -0.78
N SER A 71 -4.34 -14.90 -0.72
CA SER A 71 -5.02 -15.90 0.08
C SER A 71 -4.96 -17.28 -0.57
N LYS A 72 -4.54 -18.31 0.18
CA LYS A 72 -4.53 -19.73 -0.26
C LYS A 72 -5.82 -20.18 -0.96
N TYR A 73 -6.97 -19.59 -0.62
CA TYR A 73 -8.27 -19.88 -1.22
C TYR A 73 -8.44 -19.32 -2.65
N GLY A 74 -7.79 -18.20 -2.98
CA GLY A 74 -7.87 -17.59 -4.31
C GLY A 74 -7.07 -18.35 -5.38
N ILE A 75 -5.93 -18.93 -5.00
CA ILE A 75 -5.10 -19.76 -5.89
C ILE A 75 -5.87 -21.03 -6.31
N ALA A 76 -6.51 -21.69 -5.36
CA ALA A 76 -7.28 -22.92 -5.61
C ALA A 76 -8.49 -22.71 -6.54
N LEU A 77 -9.17 -21.56 -6.43
CA LEU A 77 -10.28 -21.21 -7.33
C LEU A 77 -9.81 -20.95 -8.77
N GLN A 78 -8.62 -20.38 -8.94
CA GLN A 78 -8.04 -20.13 -10.26
C GLN A 78 -7.57 -21.43 -10.94
N GLU A 79 -6.98 -22.36 -10.18
CA GLU A 79 -6.57 -23.68 -10.71
C GLU A 79 -7.76 -24.48 -11.26
N ASN A 80 -8.91 -24.43 -10.58
CA ASN A 80 -10.13 -25.13 -10.98
C ASN A 80 -10.82 -24.52 -12.22
N ALA A 81 -10.49 -23.29 -12.61
CA ALA A 81 -11.13 -22.59 -13.72
C ALA A 81 -10.38 -22.74 -15.06
N MET A 82 -9.24 -23.42 -15.08
CA MET A 82 -8.40 -23.54 -16.28
C MET A 82 -8.74 -24.77 -17.12
N VAL A 83 -8.56 -24.65 -18.44
CA VAL A 83 -8.60 -25.80 -19.34
C VAL A 83 -7.42 -26.75 -19.08
N PRO A 84 -7.54 -28.07 -19.30
CA PRO A 84 -6.50 -29.05 -18.94
C PRO A 84 -5.10 -28.72 -19.48
N VAL A 85 -5.00 -28.27 -20.73
CA VAL A 85 -3.72 -27.86 -21.34
C VAL A 85 -3.09 -26.66 -20.61
N ALA A 86 -3.90 -25.71 -20.15
CA ALA A 86 -3.41 -24.56 -19.40
C ALA A 86 -2.97 -24.96 -17.99
N GLN A 87 -3.63 -25.94 -17.37
CA GLN A 87 -3.19 -26.52 -16.08
C GLN A 87 -1.84 -27.21 -16.23
N GLU A 88 -1.65 -28.01 -17.28
CA GLU A 88 -0.37 -28.67 -17.56
C GLU A 88 0.76 -27.66 -17.77
N LEU A 89 0.55 -26.64 -18.60
CA LEU A 89 1.52 -25.57 -18.82
C LEU A 89 1.85 -24.81 -17.54
N GLN A 90 0.84 -24.51 -16.70
CA GLN A 90 1.07 -23.86 -15.41
C GLN A 90 1.90 -24.74 -14.49
N SER A 91 1.58 -26.04 -14.38
CA SER A 91 2.32 -26.98 -13.54
C SER A 91 3.78 -27.08 -13.96
N TRP A 92 4.05 -27.22 -15.27
CA TRP A 92 5.40 -27.20 -15.83
C TRP A 92 6.13 -25.89 -15.51
N THR A 93 5.46 -24.75 -15.65
CA THR A 93 6.05 -23.44 -15.36
C THR A 93 6.46 -23.31 -13.89
N VAL A 94 5.59 -23.75 -12.98
CA VAL A 94 5.83 -23.75 -11.53
C VAL A 94 6.98 -24.66 -11.16
N GLU A 95 7.05 -25.86 -11.74
CA GLU A 95 8.13 -26.82 -11.52
C GLU A 95 9.47 -26.29 -12.03
N LYS A 96 9.49 -25.68 -13.23
CA LYS A 96 10.70 -25.06 -13.77
C LYS A 96 11.20 -23.89 -12.93
N MET A 97 10.30 -23.03 -12.46
CA MET A 97 10.66 -21.94 -11.54
C MET A 97 11.27 -22.48 -10.23
N LYS A 98 10.76 -23.60 -9.72
CA LYS A 98 11.30 -24.26 -8.52
C LYS A 98 12.73 -24.76 -8.76
N GLU A 99 12.95 -25.51 -9.84
CA GLU A 99 14.29 -26.02 -10.21
C GLU A 99 15.32 -24.90 -10.37
N ILE A 100 14.92 -23.79 -11.01
CA ILE A 100 15.79 -22.62 -11.20
C ILE A 100 16.13 -22.00 -9.86
N LYS A 101 15.14 -21.84 -8.96
CA LYS A 101 15.37 -21.26 -7.64
C LYS A 101 16.29 -22.12 -6.78
N GLU A 102 16.15 -23.44 -6.86
CA GLU A 102 17.02 -24.40 -6.16
C GLU A 102 18.45 -24.32 -6.69
N ARG A 103 18.65 -24.24 -8.01
CA ARG A 103 19.98 -24.03 -8.61
C ARG A 103 20.61 -22.70 -8.26
N GLU A 104 19.83 -21.61 -8.27
CA GLU A 104 20.29 -20.30 -7.83
C GLU A 104 20.77 -20.34 -6.37
N TYR A 105 20.10 -21.11 -5.51
CA TYR A 105 20.49 -21.24 -4.10
C TYR A 105 21.70 -22.15 -3.87
N GLU A 106 21.73 -23.32 -4.52
CA GLU A 106 22.75 -24.35 -4.29
C GLU A 106 24.07 -24.05 -5.01
N TYR A 107 23.98 -23.53 -6.24
CA TYR A 107 25.13 -23.32 -7.12
C TYR A 107 25.41 -21.83 -7.42
N ASN A 108 24.61 -20.91 -6.88
CA ASN A 108 24.69 -19.48 -7.18
C ASN A 108 24.58 -19.18 -8.69
N GLU A 109 23.86 -20.04 -9.42
CA GLU A 109 23.64 -19.95 -10.86
C GLU A 109 22.39 -19.10 -11.15
N VAL A 110 22.60 -17.86 -11.56
CA VAL A 110 21.49 -16.94 -11.88
C VAL A 110 21.03 -17.19 -13.32
N ALA A 111 19.82 -17.69 -13.49
CA ALA A 111 19.21 -17.86 -14.80
C ALA A 111 18.74 -16.51 -15.39
N GLU A 112 18.91 -16.33 -16.70
CA GLU A 112 18.34 -15.18 -17.42
C GLU A 112 16.82 -15.33 -17.56
N LEU A 113 16.09 -14.68 -16.66
CA LEU A 113 14.63 -14.64 -16.64
C LEU A 113 14.11 -13.21 -16.80
N PRO A 114 12.93 -13.01 -17.45
CA PRO A 114 12.24 -11.73 -17.38
C PRO A 114 11.99 -11.30 -15.92
N SER A 115 12.06 -9.99 -15.65
CA SER A 115 11.90 -9.44 -14.28
C SER A 115 10.60 -9.87 -13.59
N SER A 116 9.50 -9.98 -14.35
CA SER A 116 8.21 -10.45 -13.82
C SER A 116 8.25 -11.91 -13.36
N TRP A 117 9.00 -12.77 -14.07
CA TRP A 117 9.20 -14.17 -13.72
C TRP A 117 10.12 -14.33 -12.52
N SER A 118 11.21 -13.58 -12.47
CA SER A 118 12.11 -13.55 -11.30
C SER A 118 11.35 -13.12 -10.04
N THR A 119 10.52 -12.07 -10.13
CA THR A 119 9.68 -11.60 -9.02
C THR A 119 8.69 -12.67 -8.57
N ALA A 120 7.99 -13.32 -9.50
CA ALA A 120 7.05 -14.40 -9.18
C ALA A 120 7.76 -15.57 -8.51
N MET A 121 8.87 -16.05 -9.08
CA MET A 121 9.69 -17.13 -8.55
C MET A 121 10.15 -16.84 -7.11
N ASN A 122 10.69 -15.64 -6.86
CA ASN A 122 11.16 -15.21 -5.53
C ASN A 122 10.04 -15.07 -4.49
N SER A 123 8.80 -14.82 -4.94
CA SER A 123 7.63 -14.74 -4.06
C SER A 123 7.02 -16.11 -3.75
N MET A 124 7.18 -17.10 -4.65
CA MET A 124 6.57 -18.42 -4.54
C MET A 124 7.50 -19.41 -3.83
N PHE A 125 8.79 -19.38 -4.17
CA PHE A 125 9.79 -20.32 -3.70
C PHE A 125 10.82 -19.62 -2.83
N HIS A 126 11.06 -20.20 -1.66
CA HIS A 126 12.03 -19.71 -0.69
C HIS A 126 12.90 -20.89 -0.27
N CYS A 127 14.19 -20.83 -0.58
CA CYS A 127 15.17 -21.86 -0.21
C CYS A 127 15.73 -21.65 1.20
N VAL A 128 15.47 -20.49 1.81
CA VAL A 128 15.88 -20.15 3.17
C VAL A 128 14.72 -20.24 4.15
N GLN A 129 15.04 -20.36 5.43
CA GLN A 129 14.07 -20.33 6.50
C GLN A 129 13.23 -19.04 6.44
N ARG A 130 11.91 -19.20 6.41
CA ARG A 130 10.98 -18.08 6.36
C ARG A 130 10.84 -17.46 7.74
N ILE A 131 10.84 -16.14 7.78
CA ILE A 131 10.54 -15.37 8.99
C ILE A 131 9.07 -14.97 8.95
N ALA A 132 8.35 -15.26 10.02
CA ALA A 132 6.96 -14.86 10.16
C ALA A 132 6.85 -13.64 11.07
N VAL A 133 6.22 -12.57 10.57
CA VAL A 133 5.82 -11.42 11.40
C VAL A 133 4.60 -11.85 12.22
N ARG A 134 4.76 -12.04 13.53
CA ARG A 134 3.67 -12.49 14.42
C ARG A 134 2.88 -11.35 15.06
N GLY A 135 3.44 -10.15 15.11
CA GLY A 135 2.80 -8.97 15.66
C GLY A 135 3.46 -7.72 15.10
N MET A 136 2.67 -6.64 15.02
CA MET A 136 3.09 -5.34 14.52
C MET A 136 2.31 -4.29 15.30
N ALA A 137 2.98 -3.20 15.65
CA ALA A 137 2.36 -2.00 16.19
C ALA A 137 3.04 -0.78 15.56
N GLY A 138 2.35 0.34 15.63
CA GLY A 138 2.84 1.61 15.10
C GLY A 138 1.88 2.73 15.43
N ARG A 139 2.41 3.93 15.57
CA ARG A 139 1.62 5.15 15.69
C ARG A 139 1.81 5.97 14.43
N TYR A 140 0.72 6.57 13.98
CA TYR A 140 0.67 7.24 12.69
C TYR A 140 0.03 8.62 12.85
N ALA A 141 0.01 9.38 11.77
CA ALA A 141 -0.63 10.69 11.76
C ALA A 141 -2.10 10.61 12.19
N SER A 142 -2.56 11.62 12.93
CA SER A 142 -3.95 11.79 13.37
C SER A 142 -4.50 10.72 14.34
N THR A 143 -3.78 9.63 14.62
CA THR A 143 -4.28 8.62 15.57
C THR A 143 -3.18 7.90 16.33
N TYR A 144 -3.43 7.73 17.61
CA TYR A 144 -2.64 6.89 18.53
C TYR A 144 -2.96 5.39 18.36
N HIS A 145 -4.05 5.02 17.68
CA HIS A 145 -4.54 3.65 17.60
C HIS A 145 -4.42 3.03 16.19
N GLN A 146 -3.53 2.04 16.05
CA GLN A 146 -3.18 1.38 14.80
C GLN A 146 -4.38 0.77 14.03
N PRO A 147 -5.32 0.02 14.63
CA PRO A 147 -6.49 -0.51 13.93
C PRO A 147 -7.40 0.55 13.29
N THR A 148 -7.56 1.71 13.95
CA THR A 148 -8.34 2.82 13.38
C THR A 148 -7.64 3.37 12.14
N TRP A 149 -6.32 3.52 12.21
CA TRP A 149 -5.53 4.02 11.08
C TRP A 149 -5.72 3.19 9.81
N PHE A 150 -5.61 1.87 9.88
CA PHE A 150 -5.78 1.00 8.70
C PHE A 150 -7.17 1.11 8.05
N ARG A 151 -8.22 1.25 8.87
CA ARG A 151 -9.60 1.40 8.37
C ARG A 151 -9.77 2.71 7.62
N VAL A 152 -9.27 3.81 8.20
CA VAL A 152 -9.40 5.15 7.63
C VAL A 152 -8.49 5.30 6.38
N GLN A 153 -7.28 4.76 6.42
CA GLN A 153 -6.34 4.80 5.29
C GLN A 153 -6.93 4.19 4.01
N SER A 154 -7.75 3.15 4.14
CA SER A 154 -8.41 2.49 3.00
C SER A 154 -9.35 3.41 2.22
N SER A 155 -9.76 4.54 2.82
CA SER A 155 -10.57 5.58 2.16
C SER A 155 -9.76 6.72 1.53
N GLY A 156 -8.42 6.68 1.60
CA GLY A 156 -7.56 7.66 0.94
C GLY A 156 -7.55 9.05 1.59
N VAL A 157 -7.65 9.10 2.92
CA VAL A 157 -7.71 10.36 3.69
C VAL A 157 -6.38 11.11 3.63
N ASP A 158 -6.46 12.44 3.52
CA ASP A 158 -5.33 13.35 3.67
C ASP A 158 -5.11 13.68 5.15
N TYR A 159 -3.87 13.47 5.64
CA TYR A 159 -3.46 13.73 7.03
C TYR A 159 -2.64 15.00 7.18
N ALA A 160 -2.48 15.80 6.13
CA ALA A 160 -1.80 17.08 6.22
C ALA A 160 -2.67 18.07 6.99
N ILE A 161 -2.13 18.59 8.09
CA ILE A 161 -2.73 19.66 8.89
C ILE A 161 -1.72 20.78 9.05
N GLU A 162 -2.19 21.96 9.41
CA GLU A 162 -1.29 23.04 9.85
C GLU A 162 -0.57 22.62 11.14
N VAL A 163 0.66 23.08 11.36
CA VAL A 163 1.41 22.70 12.57
C VAL A 163 0.59 23.06 13.82
N PRO A 164 0.33 22.08 14.70
CA PRO A 164 -0.43 22.32 15.92
C PRO A 164 0.22 23.39 16.80
N LEU A 165 -0.59 24.26 17.42
CA LEU A 165 -0.11 25.29 18.34
C LEU A 165 0.67 24.72 19.53
N GLN A 166 0.37 23.48 19.93
CA GLN A 166 1.09 22.77 20.98
C GLN A 166 2.57 22.49 20.64
N ARG A 167 2.94 22.51 19.36
CA ARG A 167 4.33 22.33 18.90
C ARG A 167 5.07 23.66 18.91
N TRP A 168 4.62 24.61 18.09
CA TRP A 168 5.11 25.99 18.05
C TRP A 168 4.10 26.91 17.37
N ALA A 169 4.25 28.21 17.57
CA ALA A 169 3.42 29.21 16.91
C ALA A 169 3.86 29.39 15.44
N VAL A 170 3.15 28.76 14.51
CA VAL A 170 3.44 28.83 13.05
C VAL A 170 3.62 30.25 12.56
N ASN A 171 2.75 31.17 13.01
CA ASN A 171 2.77 32.57 12.57
C ASN A 171 4.09 33.29 12.87
N GLU A 172 4.85 32.82 13.86
CA GLU A 172 6.16 33.40 14.20
C GLU A 172 7.28 32.94 13.27
N TYR A 173 7.10 31.83 12.57
CA TYR A 173 8.14 31.21 11.74
C TYR A 173 7.77 31.11 10.26
N TYR A 174 6.49 31.24 9.92
CA TYR A 174 6.01 31.12 8.56
C TYR A 174 6.25 32.38 7.73
N ASP A 175 6.74 32.20 6.52
CA ASP A 175 6.81 33.22 5.48
C ASP A 175 6.60 32.54 4.11
N PRO A 176 5.64 32.99 3.28
CA PRO A 176 5.36 32.37 1.99
C PRO A 176 6.50 32.51 0.96
N ASP A 177 7.49 33.39 1.16
CA ASP A 177 8.64 33.54 0.27
C ASP A 177 9.55 32.29 0.32
N PRO A 178 9.85 31.61 -0.80
CA PRO A 178 10.81 30.51 -0.83
C PRO A 178 12.23 30.89 -0.34
N GLU A 179 12.62 32.17 -0.45
CA GLU A 179 13.92 32.67 0.03
C GLU A 179 13.90 33.06 1.52
N CYS A 180 12.79 32.80 2.23
CA CYS A 180 12.61 33.17 3.63
C CYS A 180 13.60 32.51 4.60
N TRP A 181 14.26 31.43 4.17
CA TRP A 181 15.32 30.74 4.93
C TRP A 181 16.44 31.70 5.37
N ARG A 182 16.69 32.77 4.61
CA ARG A 182 17.69 33.81 4.94
C ARG A 182 17.37 34.59 6.21
N TRP A 183 16.11 34.57 6.65
CA TRP A 183 15.64 35.22 7.87
C TRP A 183 15.19 34.22 8.93
N ASN A 184 15.67 32.97 8.88
CA ASN A 184 15.29 31.88 9.79
C ASN A 184 13.77 31.59 9.81
N LYS A 185 13.10 31.78 8.67
CA LYS A 185 11.69 31.47 8.46
C LYS A 185 11.54 30.18 7.64
N VAL A 186 10.33 29.62 7.63
CA VAL A 186 9.95 28.43 6.88
C VAL A 186 8.74 28.72 5.99
N TYR A 187 8.77 28.24 4.76
CA TYR A 187 7.66 28.39 3.81
C TYR A 187 6.66 27.21 3.84
N LEU A 188 6.96 26.16 4.63
CA LEU A 188 6.02 25.08 4.92
C LEU A 188 5.35 25.33 6.28
N LYS A 189 4.01 25.30 6.27
CA LYS A 189 3.19 25.34 7.48
C LYS A 189 2.32 24.09 7.69
N HIS A 190 2.32 23.17 6.73
CA HIS A 190 1.55 21.93 6.81
C HIS A 190 2.47 20.72 6.99
N GLY A 191 2.00 19.76 7.76
CA GLY A 191 2.67 18.48 8.00
C GLY A 191 1.68 17.48 8.59
N SER A 192 2.14 16.25 8.79
CA SER A 192 1.34 15.20 9.42
C SER A 192 1.87 14.93 10.82
N PHE A 193 1.03 15.14 11.81
CA PHE A 193 1.40 15.05 13.23
C PHE A 193 0.68 13.88 13.89
N MET A 194 1.42 13.20 14.77
CA MET A 194 0.86 12.21 15.67
C MET A 194 0.17 12.89 16.85
N ASP A 195 -1.00 12.39 17.22
CA ASP A 195 -1.69 12.83 18.42
C ASP A 195 -1.05 12.21 19.67
N GLY A 196 -0.94 12.99 20.75
CA GLY A 196 -0.43 12.50 22.03
C GLY A 196 1.05 12.11 22.07
N GLY A 197 1.89 12.51 21.10
CA GLY A 197 3.31 12.12 21.07
C GLY A 197 4.16 12.61 22.26
N GLU A 198 3.64 13.53 23.08
CA GLU A 198 4.29 13.95 24.33
C GLU A 198 3.92 13.07 25.53
N LEU A 199 2.90 12.21 25.40
CA LEU A 199 2.39 11.34 26.45
C LEU A 199 3.25 10.09 26.58
N PHE A 200 3.45 9.62 27.81
CA PHE A 200 4.22 8.41 28.10
C PHE A 200 3.85 7.81 29.45
N ASP A 201 3.60 6.51 29.52
CA ASP A 201 3.35 5.78 30.77
C ASP A 201 4.66 5.36 31.45
N ASN A 202 5.31 6.32 32.10
CA ASN A 202 6.57 6.08 32.81
C ASN A 202 6.47 5.00 33.91
N ARG A 203 5.32 4.91 34.60
CA ARG A 203 5.11 3.93 35.68
C ARG A 203 5.08 2.51 35.14
N PHE A 204 4.50 2.31 33.97
CA PHE A 204 4.47 1.00 33.33
C PHE A 204 5.89 0.46 33.03
N PHE A 205 6.81 1.35 32.63
CA PHE A 205 8.22 1.03 32.37
C PHE A 205 9.12 1.10 33.60
N GLY A 206 8.60 1.50 34.76
CA GLY A 206 9.38 1.61 35.99
C GLY A 206 10.35 2.79 36.00
N LEU A 207 10.09 3.82 35.18
CA LEU A 207 10.91 5.02 35.08
C LEU A 207 10.36 6.12 35.99
N SER A 208 11.26 6.94 36.54
CA SER A 208 10.84 8.09 37.35
C SER A 208 10.26 9.21 36.47
N VAL A 209 9.50 10.13 37.07
CA VAL A 209 8.96 11.30 36.34
C VAL A 209 10.09 12.17 35.79
N SER A 210 11.16 12.36 36.57
CA SER A 210 12.31 13.17 36.14
C SER A 210 13.08 12.52 34.98
N GLU A 211 13.21 11.20 35.01
CA GLU A 211 13.87 10.44 33.95
C GLU A 211 13.06 10.52 32.66
N ALA A 212 11.75 10.20 32.73
CA ALA A 212 10.85 10.28 31.60
C ALA A 212 10.77 11.68 30.98
N ALA A 213 10.82 12.74 31.78
CA ALA A 213 10.82 14.12 31.29
C ALA A 213 12.10 14.50 30.55
N GLY A 214 13.24 13.89 30.90
CA GLY A 214 14.51 14.08 30.21
C GLY A 214 14.71 13.18 28.99
N MET A 215 13.81 12.22 28.76
CA MET A 215 13.89 11.31 27.62
C MET A 215 13.38 11.96 26.34
N ASP A 216 14.12 11.71 25.25
CA ASP A 216 13.69 12.05 23.90
C ASP A 216 12.35 11.37 23.57
N VAL A 217 11.47 12.08 22.85
CA VAL A 217 10.13 11.58 22.48
C VAL A 217 10.23 10.26 21.70
N HIS A 218 11.19 10.13 20.80
CA HIS A 218 11.34 8.92 19.99
C HIS A 218 11.73 7.69 20.84
N GLN A 219 12.49 7.88 21.91
CA GLN A 219 12.83 6.79 22.83
C GLN A 219 11.59 6.30 23.59
N ARG A 220 10.76 7.24 24.05
CA ARG A 220 9.48 6.95 24.72
C ARG A 220 8.52 6.19 23.80
N GLU A 221 8.42 6.64 22.55
CA GLU A 221 7.61 6.00 21.51
C GLU A 221 8.07 4.56 21.21
N VAL A 222 9.39 4.34 21.06
CA VAL A 222 9.93 2.99 20.79
C VAL A 222 9.61 2.02 21.93
N LEU A 223 9.62 2.47 23.19
CA LEU A 223 9.27 1.63 24.34
C LEU A 223 7.81 1.18 24.29
N GLU A 224 6.89 2.11 24.07
CA GLU A 224 5.45 1.80 24.02
C GLU A 224 5.08 0.98 22.78
N VAL A 225 5.53 1.40 21.59
CA VAL A 225 5.24 0.68 20.34
C VAL A 225 5.91 -0.70 20.32
N GLY A 226 7.13 -0.81 20.86
CA GLY A 226 7.82 -2.10 21.00
C GLY A 226 7.04 -3.06 21.90
N TYR A 227 6.55 -2.57 23.04
CA TYR A 227 5.67 -3.35 23.91
C TYR A 227 4.38 -3.78 23.20
N ASP A 228 3.70 -2.86 22.51
CA ASP A 228 2.47 -3.13 21.78
C ASP A 228 2.68 -4.18 20.68
N ALA A 229 3.81 -4.15 19.97
CA ALA A 229 4.14 -5.14 18.93
C ALA A 229 4.33 -6.54 19.52
N CYS A 230 5.04 -6.63 20.65
CA CYS A 230 5.20 -7.89 21.38
C CYS A 230 3.87 -8.39 21.95
N TRP A 231 3.04 -7.50 22.48
CA TRP A 231 1.70 -7.80 22.97
C TRP A 231 0.79 -8.33 21.85
N ALA A 232 0.80 -7.67 20.69
CA ALA A 232 0.08 -8.11 19.49
C ALA A 232 0.56 -9.49 19.01
N ALA A 233 1.83 -9.81 19.18
CA ALA A 233 2.39 -11.15 18.92
C ALA A 233 2.02 -12.20 20.00
N GLY A 234 1.29 -11.82 21.05
CA GLY A 234 0.84 -12.69 22.14
C GLY A 234 1.85 -12.86 23.27
N TYR A 235 2.92 -12.04 23.33
CA TYR A 235 3.89 -12.06 24.42
C TYR A 235 3.45 -11.13 25.56
N LYS A 236 3.35 -11.69 26.77
CA LYS A 236 3.08 -10.92 27.99
C LYS A 236 4.38 -10.47 28.65
N LYS A 237 4.34 -9.36 29.41
CA LYS A 237 5.50 -8.79 30.12
C LYS A 237 6.32 -9.83 30.90
N GLY A 238 5.66 -10.67 31.69
CA GLY A 238 6.34 -11.72 32.47
C GLY A 238 7.03 -12.80 31.62
N LYS A 239 6.56 -13.03 30.39
CA LYS A 239 7.20 -13.94 29.44
C LYS A 239 8.41 -13.29 28.77
N MET A 240 8.38 -11.98 28.53
CA MET A 240 9.48 -11.21 27.95
C MET A 240 10.64 -10.99 28.93
N MET A 241 10.34 -10.70 30.19
CA MET A 241 11.35 -10.45 31.23
C MET A 241 12.25 -11.67 31.54
N ASN A 242 11.79 -12.87 31.23
CA ASN A 242 12.50 -14.13 31.43
C ASN A 242 13.05 -14.74 30.13
N CYS A 243 12.91 -14.05 29.00
CA CYS A 243 13.61 -14.42 27.78
C CYS A 243 15.07 -13.98 27.95
N LEU A 244 15.91 -14.89 28.44
CA LEU A 244 17.35 -14.77 28.25
C LEU A 244 17.59 -14.57 26.76
N GLY A 245 18.25 -13.46 26.39
CA GLY A 245 18.70 -13.25 25.02
C GLY A 245 19.51 -14.46 24.60
N GLY A 246 18.95 -15.26 23.70
CA GLY A 246 19.64 -16.26 22.91
C GLY A 246 20.06 -15.65 21.60
#